data_AF-A0A235ITG7-F1
#
_entry.id   AF-A0A235ITG7-F1
#
_cell.length_a   1.000
_cell.length_b   1.000
_cell.length_c   1.000
_cell.angle_alpha   90.00
_cell.angle_beta   90.00
_cell.angle_gamma   90.00
#
_symmetry.space_group_name_H-M   'P 1'
#
loop_
_entity.id
_entity.type
_entity.pdbx_description
1 polymer ?
#
loop_
_entity_poly.entity_id
_entity_poly.type
_entity_poly.pdbx_seq_one_letter_code
_entity_poly.pdbx_strand_id
1 'polypeptide(L)'
;MKYLLFLSCLVISITNLYPASAHKVEVAGDVGGTIHIEPNDNPRAGEPSQTWFALTRRGGKVIPLAQCNCRLAVYAEPYAAGEPPLLEPQLEAVAAERYQGIPGAEITFPKPGIYELQLNGKPVSGARFKPFQFKFEVTVAGGSTQNPQNQQDVNGNLVEGESQKLPIWAIALPIFGFIGILVFVLRSMREGGE
;
A
#
# COMPACT_ATOMS: atom_id res chain seq x y z
N MET A 1 11.94 -0.89 -47.05
CA MET A 1 10.81 -1.33 -46.19
C MET A 1 11.23 -2.11 -44.93
N LYS A 2 12.44 -2.71 -44.86
CA LYS A 2 12.85 -3.55 -43.71
C LYS A 2 13.32 -2.76 -42.47
N TYR A 3 13.76 -1.51 -42.64
CA TYR A 3 14.19 -0.64 -41.53
C TYR A 3 13.05 0.18 -40.89
N LEU A 4 11.91 0.35 -41.60
CA LEU A 4 10.74 1.06 -41.09
C LEU A 4 10.00 0.26 -39.99
N LEU A 5 10.05 -1.07 -40.05
CA LEU A 5 9.52 -1.95 -38.99
C LEU A 5 10.38 -1.95 -37.73
N PHE A 6 11.70 -1.76 -37.85
CA PHE A 6 12.60 -1.72 -36.69
C PHE A 6 12.48 -0.39 -35.92
N LEU A 7 12.24 0.73 -36.60
CA LEU A 7 11.93 2.00 -35.93
C LEU A 7 10.57 1.96 -35.21
N SER A 8 9.60 1.17 -35.69
CA SER A 8 8.29 1.04 -35.04
C SER A 8 8.34 0.35 -33.68
N CYS A 9 9.34 -0.49 -33.41
CA CYS A 9 9.48 -1.17 -32.12
C CYS A 9 10.12 -0.30 -31.03
N LEU A 10 10.89 0.73 -31.39
CA LEU A 10 11.58 1.58 -30.40
C LEU A 10 10.65 2.66 -29.80
N VAL A 11 9.54 2.99 -30.46
CA VAL A 11 8.66 4.10 -30.05
C VAL A 11 7.60 3.67 -29.01
N ILE A 12 7.44 2.37 -28.75
CA ILE A 12 6.35 1.86 -27.88
C ILE A 12 6.81 1.65 -26.42
N SER A 13 8.10 1.78 -26.10
CA SER A 13 8.59 1.55 -24.72
C SER A 13 8.38 2.72 -23.75
N ILE A 14 7.73 3.81 -24.16
CA ILE A 14 7.40 4.93 -23.27
C ILE A 14 5.94 4.81 -22.79
N THR A 15 5.56 3.65 -22.23
CA THR A 15 4.24 3.49 -21.63
C THR A 15 4.36 3.48 -20.11
N ASN A 16 3.79 4.54 -19.52
CA ASN A 16 3.36 4.64 -18.12
C ASN A 16 4.47 4.64 -17.06
N LEU A 17 5.23 5.73 -17.02
CA LEU A 17 5.67 6.27 -15.74
C LEU A 17 4.42 6.80 -15.04
N TYR A 18 3.71 5.94 -14.30
CA TYR A 18 2.73 6.43 -13.34
C TYR A 18 3.49 7.36 -12.39
N PRO A 19 3.02 8.59 -12.16
CA PRO A 19 3.59 9.40 -11.09
C PRO A 19 3.43 8.57 -9.81
N ALA A 20 4.54 8.11 -9.24
CA ALA A 20 4.58 7.72 -7.85
C ALA A 20 4.25 9.01 -7.09
N SER A 21 2.99 9.20 -6.75
CA SER A 21 2.56 10.33 -5.94
C SER A 21 3.09 10.04 -4.54
N ALA A 22 4.33 10.43 -4.29
CA ALA A 22 5.06 10.17 -3.07
C ALA A 22 4.41 10.81 -1.83
N HIS A 23 3.37 11.62 -1.99
CA HIS A 23 2.66 12.24 -0.88
C HIS A 23 1.17 11.95 -1.00
N LYS A 24 0.63 11.17 -0.05
CA LYS A 24 -0.80 10.89 0.02
C LYS A 24 -1.50 12.10 0.64
N VAL A 25 -2.39 12.72 -0.14
CA VAL A 25 -3.13 13.92 0.25
C VAL A 25 -4.60 13.55 0.46
N GLU A 26 -5.12 13.88 1.64
CA GLU A 26 -6.52 13.72 2.00
C GLU A 26 -7.18 15.09 2.21
N VAL A 27 -8.47 15.22 1.86
CA VAL A 27 -9.21 16.49 1.98
C VAL A 27 -10.58 16.27 2.59
N ALA A 28 -10.91 17.06 3.60
CA ALA A 28 -12.20 17.03 4.28
C ALA A 28 -12.64 18.46 4.62
N GLY A 29 -13.76 18.88 4.02
CA GLY A 29 -14.29 20.23 4.24
C GLY A 29 -13.34 21.33 3.74
N ASP A 30 -12.80 22.12 4.66
CA ASP A 30 -11.81 23.17 4.37
C ASP A 30 -10.39 22.82 4.83
N VAL A 31 -10.13 21.56 5.19
CA VAL A 31 -8.83 21.05 5.64
C VAL A 31 -8.28 20.07 4.61
N GLY A 32 -7.01 20.23 4.25
CA GLY A 32 -6.20 19.23 3.56
C GLY A 32 -5.10 18.71 4.48
N GLY A 33 -4.80 17.43 4.39
CA GLY A 33 -3.73 16.77 5.13
C GLY A 33 -2.81 16.00 4.20
N THR A 34 -1.51 16.08 4.46
CA THR A 34 -0.50 15.25 3.81
C THR A 34 0.29 14.54 4.89
N ILE A 35 0.53 13.25 4.70
CA ILE A 35 1.36 12.44 5.60
C ILE A 35 2.76 12.30 5.02
N HIS A 36 3.76 12.29 5.90
CA HIS A 36 5.10 11.81 5.61
C HIS A 36 5.61 10.94 6.77
N ILE A 37 6.43 9.94 6.45
CA ILE A 37 7.00 8.99 7.39
C ILE A 37 8.50 8.87 7.11
N GLU A 38 9.32 9.15 8.11
CA GLU A 38 10.77 9.10 7.97
C GLU A 38 11.32 7.67 8.15
N PRO A 39 12.32 7.25 7.35
CA PRO A 39 12.86 7.96 6.18
C PRO A 39 12.10 7.63 4.88
N ASN A 40 11.83 8.64 4.06
CA ASN A 40 11.34 8.51 2.67
C ASN A 40 10.06 7.68 2.48
N ASP A 41 9.11 7.79 3.40
CA ASP A 41 7.79 7.14 3.34
C ASP A 41 7.85 5.60 3.26
N ASN A 42 8.94 5.01 3.76
CA ASN A 42 9.18 3.56 3.76
C ASN A 42 9.48 3.03 5.17
N PRO A 43 8.50 3.08 6.09
CA PRO A 43 8.69 2.58 7.45
C PRO A 43 9.02 1.09 7.48
N ARG A 44 9.81 0.70 8.47
CA ARG A 44 10.21 -0.69 8.70
C ARG A 44 9.67 -1.20 10.02
N ALA A 45 9.24 -2.45 10.01
CA ALA A 45 8.73 -3.11 11.20
C ALA A 45 9.82 -3.21 12.28
N GLY A 46 9.46 -2.89 13.52
CA GLY A 46 10.36 -2.87 14.68
C GLY A 46 11.33 -1.69 14.72
N GLU A 47 11.28 -0.77 13.75
CA GLU A 47 12.12 0.42 13.70
C GLU A 47 11.27 1.67 13.94
N PRO A 48 11.69 2.59 14.83
CA PRO A 48 10.97 3.83 15.07
C PRO A 48 11.03 4.72 13.83
N SER A 49 9.87 5.21 13.41
CA SER A 49 9.71 6.07 12.23
C SER A 49 8.99 7.35 12.62
N GLN A 50 9.59 8.51 12.37
CA GLN A 50 8.93 9.79 12.63
C GLN A 50 7.85 10.03 11.59
N THR A 51 6.59 10.06 12.02
CA THR A 51 5.44 10.34 11.16
C THR A 51 4.93 11.73 11.45
N TRP A 52 4.72 12.55 10.42
CA TRP A 52 4.20 13.91 10.59
C TRP A 52 3.15 14.26 9.53
N PHE A 53 2.28 15.21 9.88
CA PHE A 53 1.10 15.57 9.09
C PHE A 53 1.10 17.05 8.76
N ALA A 54 1.33 17.40 7.50
CA ALA A 54 1.13 18.76 7.03
C ALA A 54 -0.37 19.05 6.87
N LEU A 55 -0.96 19.68 7.90
CA LEU A 55 -2.34 20.14 7.86
C LEU A 55 -2.42 21.57 7.33
N THR A 56 -3.27 21.78 6.34
CA THR A 56 -3.52 23.11 5.78
C THR A 56 -5.01 23.38 5.64
N ARG A 57 -5.37 24.65 5.71
CA ARG A 57 -6.69 25.13 5.33
C ARG A 57 -6.73 25.48 3.85
N ARG A 58 -7.94 25.60 3.31
CA ARG A 58 -8.16 26.26 2.01
C ARG A 58 -7.37 27.59 1.95
N GLY A 59 -6.58 27.76 0.89
CA GLY A 59 -5.63 28.86 0.75
C GLY A 59 -4.22 28.57 1.24
N GLY A 60 -3.92 27.33 1.67
CA GLY A 60 -2.57 26.87 2.00
C GLY A 60 -2.07 27.27 3.40
N LYS A 61 -2.93 27.83 4.25
CA LYS A 61 -2.54 28.23 5.61
C LYS A 61 -2.36 27.00 6.50
N VAL A 62 -1.18 26.83 7.09
CA VAL A 62 -0.87 25.73 8.01
C VAL A 62 -1.77 25.75 9.24
N ILE A 63 -2.22 24.56 9.67
CA ILE A 63 -2.90 24.31 10.94
C ILE A 63 -1.85 23.68 11.88
N PRO A 64 -1.29 24.43 12.85
CA PRO A 64 -0.39 23.85 13.83
C PRO A 64 -1.14 22.96 14.82
N LEU A 65 -0.45 21.99 15.42
CA LEU A 65 -1.00 21.10 16.45
C LEU A 65 -1.63 21.88 17.61
N ALA A 66 -1.03 23.00 18.02
CA ALA A 66 -1.58 23.85 19.09
C ALA A 66 -3.00 24.41 18.78
N GLN A 67 -3.44 24.39 17.52
CA GLN A 67 -4.78 24.79 17.10
C GLN A 67 -5.73 23.60 16.90
N CYS A 68 -5.25 22.36 17.02
CA CYS A 68 -5.99 21.15 16.77
C CYS A 68 -6.05 20.25 17.99
N ASN A 69 -7.26 19.88 18.41
CA ASN A 69 -7.46 18.68 19.21
C ASN A 69 -7.38 17.46 18.28
N CYS A 70 -6.16 17.11 17.91
CA CYS A 70 -5.86 16.04 16.98
C CYS A 70 -5.60 14.72 17.73
N ARG A 71 -6.02 13.60 17.15
CA ARG A 71 -5.76 12.25 17.64
C ARG A 71 -5.36 11.35 16.48
N LEU A 72 -4.34 10.52 16.69
CA LEU A 72 -3.90 9.52 15.75
C LEU A 72 -4.23 8.13 16.29
N ALA A 73 -4.82 7.31 15.43
CA ALA A 73 -5.08 5.89 15.66
C ALA A 73 -4.47 5.10 14.51
N VAL A 74 -3.81 3.98 14.83
CA VAL A 74 -3.15 3.11 13.85
C VAL A 74 -3.83 1.75 13.89
N TYR A 75 -4.28 1.26 12.73
CA TYR A 75 -4.90 -0.04 12.56
C TYR A 75 -4.05 -0.89 11.64
N ALA A 76 -3.88 -2.17 11.96
CA ALA A 76 -3.36 -3.13 10.98
C ALA A 76 -4.52 -3.55 10.06
N GLU A 77 -4.28 -3.63 8.75
CA GLU A 77 -5.29 -4.15 7.84
C GLU A 77 -5.20 -5.69 7.70
N PRO A 78 -6.34 -6.38 7.51
CA PRO A 78 -7.70 -5.88 7.70
C PRO A 78 -7.99 -5.63 9.19
N TYR A 79 -8.97 -4.80 9.49
CA TYR A 79 -9.54 -4.70 10.83
C TYR A 79 -11.07 -4.64 10.74
N ALA A 80 -11.76 -5.13 11.77
CA ALA A 80 -13.22 -5.09 11.81
C ALA A 80 -13.72 -3.69 12.23
N ALA A 81 -14.92 -3.31 11.78
CA ALA A 81 -15.54 -2.07 12.24
C ALA A 81 -15.75 -2.08 13.76
N GLY A 82 -15.21 -1.06 14.44
CA GLY A 82 -15.28 -0.95 15.90
C GLY A 82 -14.18 -1.69 16.66
N GLU A 83 -13.26 -2.36 15.96
CA GLU A 83 -12.05 -2.90 16.56
C GLU A 83 -11.21 -1.75 17.18
N PRO A 84 -10.62 -1.94 18.38
CA PRO A 84 -9.72 -0.94 18.94
C PRO A 84 -8.48 -0.75 18.05
N PRO A 85 -7.91 0.47 18.03
CA PRO A 85 -6.65 0.69 17.33
C PRO A 85 -5.52 -0.14 17.92
N LEU A 86 -4.61 -0.58 17.05
CA LEU A 86 -3.39 -1.26 17.46
C LEU A 86 -2.46 -0.32 18.23
N LEU A 87 -2.33 0.94 17.77
CA LEU A 87 -1.53 1.98 18.41
C LEU A 87 -2.32 3.30 18.48
N GLU A 88 -2.18 4.04 19.58
CA GLU A 88 -2.65 5.42 19.74
C GLU A 88 -1.49 6.33 20.16
N PRO A 89 -0.53 6.61 19.25
CA PRO A 89 0.62 7.45 19.57
C PRO A 89 0.17 8.88 19.92
N GLN A 90 0.82 9.47 20.92
CA GLN A 90 0.59 10.87 21.27
C GLN A 90 1.19 11.77 20.20
N LEU A 91 0.44 12.80 19.81
CA LEU A 91 0.90 13.79 18.84
C LEU A 91 1.67 14.89 19.57
N GLU A 92 2.84 15.22 19.03
CA GLU A 92 3.71 16.31 19.44
C GLU A 92 3.89 17.32 18.31
N ALA A 93 4.25 18.54 18.66
CA ALA A 93 4.50 19.59 17.68
C ALA A 93 5.91 19.41 17.12
N VAL A 94 6.01 19.13 15.82
CA VAL A 94 7.30 18.93 15.14
C VAL A 94 7.55 20.02 14.09
N ALA A 95 8.82 20.19 13.75
CA ALA A 95 9.27 21.01 12.64
C ALA A 95 9.88 20.08 11.58
N ALA A 96 9.32 20.08 10.38
CA ALA A 96 9.76 19.24 9.28
C ALA A 96 9.59 20.00 7.97
N GLU A 97 10.57 19.85 7.07
CA GLU A 97 10.64 20.61 5.82
C GLU A 97 10.43 22.13 6.04
N ARG A 98 9.39 22.70 5.42
CA ARG A 98 8.97 24.10 5.56
C ARG A 98 7.91 24.32 6.64
N TYR A 99 7.43 23.27 7.30
CA TYR A 99 6.33 23.31 8.25
C TYR A 99 6.85 23.44 9.69
N GLN A 100 6.10 24.15 10.51
CA GLN A 100 6.44 24.41 11.91
C GLN A 100 5.24 24.13 12.81
N GLY A 101 5.50 23.40 13.90
CA GLY A 101 4.50 23.07 14.91
C GLY A 101 3.37 22.20 14.38
N ILE A 102 3.62 21.39 13.36
CA ILE A 102 2.64 20.45 12.80
C ILE A 102 2.52 19.21 13.69
N PRO A 103 1.39 18.48 13.63
CA PRO A 103 1.27 17.20 14.34
C PRO A 103 2.30 16.19 13.84
N GLY A 104 3.03 15.57 14.75
CA GLY A 104 3.87 14.41 14.46
C GLY A 104 3.98 13.47 15.64
N ALA A 105 4.44 12.25 15.40
CA ALA A 105 4.67 11.23 16.40
C ALA A 105 5.77 10.27 15.94
N GLU A 106 6.47 9.66 16.89
CA GLU A 106 7.29 8.48 16.62
C GLU A 106 6.40 7.24 16.65
N ILE A 107 6.45 6.44 15.58
CA ILE A 107 5.66 5.21 15.45
C ILE A 107 6.60 4.04 15.20
N THR A 108 6.51 3.00 16.02
CA THR A 108 7.16 1.71 15.76
C THR A 108 6.09 0.69 15.36
N PHE A 109 6.03 0.38 14.07
CA PHE A 109 5.12 -0.65 13.57
C PHE A 109 5.62 -2.03 14.00
N PRO A 110 4.81 -2.87 14.67
CA PRO A 110 5.32 -4.11 15.26
C PRO A 110 5.70 -5.17 14.22
N LYS A 111 5.04 -5.16 13.06
CA LYS A 111 5.15 -6.18 12.02
C LYS A 111 5.10 -5.56 10.62
N PRO A 112 5.60 -6.26 9.59
CA PRO A 112 5.40 -5.84 8.20
C PRO A 112 3.93 -5.98 7.82
N GLY A 113 3.52 -5.20 6.81
CA GLY A 113 2.19 -5.24 6.21
C GLY A 113 1.58 -3.86 6.02
N ILE A 114 0.28 -3.83 5.76
CA ILE A 114 -0.51 -2.64 5.46
C ILE A 114 -1.21 -2.17 6.73
N TYR A 115 -1.10 -0.87 6.98
CA TYR A 115 -1.72 -0.18 8.11
C TYR A 115 -2.57 0.99 7.62
N GLU A 116 -3.64 1.30 8.36
CA GLU A 116 -4.37 2.55 8.21
C GLU A 116 -4.02 3.49 9.37
N LEU A 117 -3.49 4.67 9.04
CA LEU A 117 -3.29 5.77 9.98
C LEU A 117 -4.48 6.71 9.90
N GLN A 118 -5.32 6.69 10.93
CA GLN A 118 -6.49 7.53 11.04
C GLN A 118 -6.17 8.78 11.87
N LEU A 119 -6.08 9.92 11.21
CA LEU A 119 -5.93 11.23 11.87
C LEU A 119 -7.28 11.92 11.97
N ASN A 120 -7.74 12.15 13.20
CA ASN A 120 -8.97 12.89 13.48
C ASN A 120 -8.62 14.24 14.11
N GLY A 121 -9.32 15.30 13.75
CA GLY A 121 -9.05 16.63 14.30
C GLY A 121 -10.27 17.51 14.39
N LYS A 122 -10.30 18.35 15.43
CA LYS A 122 -11.27 19.45 15.59
C LYS A 122 -10.54 20.71 16.08
N PRO A 123 -11.03 21.91 15.72
CA PRO A 123 -10.42 23.14 16.20
C PRO A 123 -10.49 23.24 17.73
N VAL A 124 -9.43 23.78 18.33
CA VAL A 124 -9.51 24.34 19.69
C VAL A 124 -10.33 25.64 19.67
N SER A 125 -10.72 26.14 20.85
CA SER A 125 -11.46 27.41 20.95
C SER A 125 -10.71 28.54 20.25
N GLY A 126 -11.39 29.27 19.34
CA GLY A 126 -10.83 30.37 18.57
C GLY A 126 -10.12 29.98 17.26
N ALA A 127 -9.73 28.72 17.08
CA ALA A 127 -9.26 28.23 15.79
C ALA A 127 -10.44 28.07 14.81
N ARG A 128 -10.18 28.29 13.52
CA ARG A 128 -11.22 28.25 12.48
C ARG A 128 -10.83 27.21 11.45
N PHE A 129 -11.46 26.04 11.49
CA PHE A 129 -11.47 25.02 10.42
C PHE A 129 -12.55 23.99 10.78
N LYS A 130 -13.05 23.24 9.80
CA LYS A 130 -14.05 22.19 10.04
C LYS A 130 -13.39 20.95 10.64
N PRO A 131 -14.07 20.22 11.55
CA PRO A 131 -13.61 18.90 11.97
C PRO A 131 -13.35 17.99 10.78
N PHE A 132 -12.35 17.12 10.89
CA PHE A 132 -11.93 16.23 9.82
C PHE A 132 -11.54 14.85 10.36
N GLN A 133 -11.56 13.88 9.44
CA GLN A 133 -11.02 12.54 9.60
C GLN A 133 -10.29 12.20 8.29
N PHE A 134 -9.02 11.84 8.41
CA PHE A 134 -8.19 11.36 7.31
C PHE A 134 -7.78 9.92 7.56
N LYS A 135 -7.64 9.15 6.49
CA LYS A 135 -7.26 7.74 6.50
C LYS A 135 -6.10 7.56 5.53
N PHE A 136 -4.92 7.30 6.06
CA PHE A 136 -3.72 7.09 5.26
C PHE A 136 -3.32 5.63 5.33
N GLU A 137 -3.52 4.91 4.23
CA GLU A 137 -2.89 3.59 4.04
C GLU A 137 -1.37 3.74 3.95
N VAL A 138 -0.65 2.92 4.71
CA VAL A 138 0.81 2.88 4.80
C VAL A 138 1.26 1.43 4.68
N THR A 139 2.21 1.16 3.79
CA THR A 139 2.88 -0.14 3.69
C THR A 139 4.16 -0.14 4.51
N VAL A 140 4.31 -1.12 5.39
CA VAL A 140 5.46 -1.29 6.29
C VAL A 140 6.29 -2.48 5.82
N ALA A 141 7.57 -2.24 5.57
CA ALA A 141 8.52 -3.26 5.14
C ALA A 141 9.07 -4.11 6.30
N GLY A 142 9.69 -5.24 5.96
CA GLY A 142 10.47 -6.07 6.89
C GLY A 142 11.54 -5.28 7.65
N GLY A 143 11.63 -5.46 8.97
CA GLY A 143 12.70 -4.90 9.80
C GLY A 143 14.05 -5.57 9.55
N SER A 144 15.15 -4.84 9.79
CA SER A 144 16.52 -5.37 9.64
C SER A 144 16.90 -6.45 10.65
N THR A 145 16.16 -6.57 11.76
CA THR A 145 16.49 -7.44 12.91
C THR A 145 15.61 -8.69 13.04
N GLN A 146 14.64 -8.91 12.14
CA GLN A 146 13.70 -10.03 12.25
C GLN A 146 14.23 -11.30 11.56
N ASN A 147 14.24 -12.41 12.30
CA ASN A 147 14.47 -13.76 11.77
C ASN A 147 13.30 -14.11 10.81
N PRO A 148 13.55 -14.60 9.57
CA PRO A 148 12.51 -14.86 8.56
C PRO A 148 11.35 -15.75 9.02
N GLN A 149 11.53 -16.53 10.09
CA GLN A 149 10.51 -17.44 10.64
C GLN A 149 9.50 -16.78 11.58
N ASN A 150 9.76 -15.57 12.10
CA ASN A 150 8.81 -14.81 12.94
C ASN A 150 8.12 -13.67 12.17
N GLN A 151 8.34 -13.63 10.85
CA GLN A 151 7.88 -12.57 9.96
C GLN A 151 6.50 -12.92 9.38
N GLN A 152 5.52 -13.12 10.28
CA GLN A 152 4.12 -13.15 9.84
C GLN A 152 3.65 -11.71 9.65
N ASP A 153 3.40 -11.36 8.39
CA ASP A 153 2.78 -10.10 7.97
C ASP A 153 1.41 -9.94 8.68
N VAL A 154 1.04 -8.71 9.07
CA VAL A 154 -0.28 -8.46 9.67
C VAL A 154 -1.45 -8.83 8.73
N ASN A 155 -1.22 -8.76 7.42
CA ASN A 155 -2.18 -9.15 6.39
C ASN A 155 -2.20 -10.66 6.11
N GLY A 156 -1.26 -11.44 6.66
CA GLY A 156 -0.99 -12.83 6.26
C GLY A 156 -2.12 -13.85 6.51
N ASN A 157 -3.21 -13.45 7.15
CA ASN A 157 -4.37 -14.32 7.40
C ASN A 157 -5.55 -14.10 6.45
N LEU A 158 -5.47 -13.17 5.49
CA LEU A 158 -6.48 -13.03 4.45
C LEU A 158 -5.99 -13.65 3.13
N VAL A 159 -6.63 -14.75 2.76
CA VAL A 159 -6.44 -15.49 1.50
C VAL A 159 -5.15 -16.32 1.44
N GLU A 160 -5.08 -17.35 2.26
CA GLU A 160 -4.65 -18.66 1.73
C GLU A 160 -5.91 -19.50 1.54
N GLY A 161 -6.69 -19.13 0.52
CA GLY A 161 -7.67 -20.04 -0.05
C GLY A 161 -6.89 -21.23 -0.57
N GLU A 162 -6.82 -22.27 0.26
CA GLU A 162 -6.61 -23.66 -0.09
C GLU A 162 -5.86 -23.84 -1.42
N SER A 163 -4.59 -23.44 -1.47
CA SER A 163 -3.70 -23.97 -2.49
C SER A 163 -3.46 -25.42 -2.10
N GLN A 164 -4.44 -26.28 -2.40
CA GLN A 164 -4.22 -27.71 -2.52
C GLN A 164 -2.99 -27.82 -3.41
N LYS A 165 -1.85 -28.14 -2.81
CA LYS A 165 -0.68 -28.60 -3.54
C LYS A 165 -1.18 -29.82 -4.30
N LEU A 166 -1.59 -29.62 -5.55
CA LEU A 166 -1.88 -30.72 -6.44
C LEU A 166 -0.60 -31.54 -6.45
N PRO A 167 -0.65 -32.80 -6.01
CA PRO A 167 0.56 -33.59 -5.92
C PRO A 167 1.14 -33.74 -7.32
N ILE A 168 2.47 -33.77 -7.44
CA ILE A 168 3.24 -33.66 -8.68
C ILE A 168 2.78 -34.67 -9.78
N TRP A 169 2.10 -35.76 -9.41
CA TRP A 169 1.51 -36.72 -10.33
C TRP A 169 0.25 -36.22 -11.09
N ALA A 170 -0.42 -35.15 -10.63
CA ALA A 170 -1.61 -34.60 -11.28
C ALA A 170 -1.32 -33.86 -12.61
N ILE A 171 -0.05 -33.59 -12.94
CA ILE A 171 0.37 -32.91 -14.17
C ILE A 171 0.67 -33.93 -15.31
N ALA A 172 0.58 -35.24 -15.04
CA ALA A 172 0.99 -36.26 -16.01
C ALA A 172 -0.06 -36.60 -17.09
N LEU A 173 -1.29 -36.09 -17.02
CA LEU A 173 -2.40 -36.57 -17.87
C LEU A 173 -2.74 -35.77 -19.16
N PRO A 174 -2.32 -34.52 -19.42
CA PRO A 174 -2.69 -33.88 -20.68
C PRO A 174 -1.72 -34.19 -21.84
N ILE A 175 -0.54 -34.76 -21.60
CA ILE A 175 0.45 -35.01 -22.68
C ILE A 175 0.09 -36.24 -23.54
N PHE A 176 -0.57 -37.26 -22.97
CA PHE A 176 -0.94 -38.46 -23.74
C PHE A 176 -2.21 -38.31 -24.58
N GLY A 177 -3.09 -37.37 -24.24
CA GLY A 177 -4.31 -37.10 -25.02
C GLY A 177 -4.04 -36.53 -26.41
N PHE A 178 -3.06 -35.63 -26.53
CA PHE A 178 -2.72 -35.01 -27.81
C PHE A 178 -2.03 -35.96 -28.80
N ILE A 179 -1.20 -36.89 -28.31
CA ILE A 179 -0.52 -37.88 -29.17
C ILE A 179 -1.54 -38.88 -29.76
N GLY A 180 -2.52 -39.32 -28.97
CA GLY A 180 -3.58 -40.22 -29.45
C GLY A 180 -4.45 -39.59 -30.55
N ILE A 181 -4.81 -38.32 -30.40
CA ILE A 181 -5.58 -37.58 -31.41
C ILE A 181 -4.75 -37.42 -32.69
N LEU A 182 -3.45 -37.12 -32.59
CA LEU A 182 -2.59 -36.97 -33.76
C LEU A 182 -2.45 -38.28 -34.56
N VAL A 183 -2.31 -39.42 -33.87
CA VAL A 183 -2.22 -40.74 -34.52
C VAL A 183 -3.55 -41.16 -35.15
N PHE A 184 -4.68 -40.86 -34.51
CA PHE A 184 -6.00 -41.17 -35.06
C PHE A 184 -6.30 -40.35 -36.33
N VAL A 185 -5.99 -39.05 -36.34
CA VAL A 185 -6.15 -38.19 -37.52
C VAL A 185 -5.24 -38.64 -38.67
N LEU A 186 -3.98 -38.99 -38.39
CA LEU A 186 -3.06 -39.49 -39.42
C LEU A 186 -3.47 -40.85 -40.01
N ARG A 187 -4.13 -41.72 -39.23
CA ARG A 187 -4.70 -42.97 -39.76
C ARG A 187 -5.95 -42.73 -40.60
N SER A 188 -6.85 -41.86 -40.13
CA SER A 188 -8.08 -41.49 -40.86
C SER A 188 -7.79 -40.86 -42.22
N MET A 189 -6.73 -40.05 -42.34
CA MET A 189 -6.32 -39.45 -43.63
C MET A 189 -5.69 -40.47 -44.60
N ARG A 190 -5.22 -41.62 -44.11
CA ARG A 190 -4.61 -42.67 -44.93
C ARG A 190 -5.65 -43.68 -45.47
N GLU A 191 -6.80 -43.80 -44.82
CA GLU A 191 -7.87 -44.74 -45.21
C GLU A 191 -8.98 -44.08 -46.07
N GLY A 192 -9.01 -42.75 -46.17
CA GLY A 192 -9.98 -42.01 -47.01
C GLY A 192 -9.49 -41.65 -48.41
N GLY A 193 -8.41 -42.29 -48.87
CA GLY A 193 -7.71 -41.99 -50.12
C GLY A 193 -7.63 -43.18 -51.08
N GLU A 194 -8.74 -43.93 -51.23
CA GLU A 194 -9.01 -44.85 -52.35
C GLU A 194 -10.45 -44.64 -52.86
#